data_AF-A0A7W4DTB3-F1
#
_entry.id   AF-A0A7W4DTB3-F1
#
_cell.length_a   1.000
_cell.length_b   1.000
_cell.length_c   1.000
_cell.angle_alpha   90.00
_cell.angle_beta   90.00
_cell.angle_gamma   90.00
#
_symmetry.space_group_name_H-M   'P 1'
#
loop_
_entity.id
_entity.type
_entity.pdbx_description
1 polymer ?
#
loop_
_entity_poly.entity_id
_entity_poly.type
_entity_poly.pdbx_seq_one_letter_code
_entity_poly.pdbx_strand_id
1 'polypeptide(L)'
;MESKEKVKSANDSIAKYEEATQTKITEVKQDNVTVKEIVKPMAFKADWEIFEEKLKKETMDTTPYYSEVTKHRYQYTFTTASITDIQTSNNGQYLVARGSLSKLGHFDGNTEDGGYMVFDEPLGIGSAGPATFYKAIPSGEWKILQPWNQVPECSKLTDEEKTIFHDLTYNTPYGKDIHFNCITDKNESVNI
;
A
#
# COMPACT_ATOMS: atom_id res chain seq x y z
N MET A 1 -11.08 51.16 1.89
CA MET A 1 -10.45 50.23 2.86
C MET A 1 -11.11 48.86 2.86
N GLU A 2 -12.41 48.76 2.57
CA GLU A 2 -13.18 47.49 2.51
C GLU A 2 -12.73 46.45 1.45
N SER A 3 -12.09 46.85 0.35
CA SER A 3 -11.71 45.89 -0.71
C SER A 3 -10.55 44.98 -0.32
N LYS A 4 -9.63 45.45 0.54
CA LYS A 4 -8.47 44.65 0.99
C LYS A 4 -8.86 43.56 1.99
N GLU A 5 -9.83 43.83 2.86
CA GLU A 5 -10.35 42.84 3.82
C GLU A 5 -11.17 41.74 3.14
N LYS A 6 -11.99 42.10 2.14
CA LYS A 6 -12.74 41.12 1.35
C LYS A 6 -11.82 40.19 0.55
N VAL A 7 -10.71 40.70 0.01
CA VAL A 7 -9.70 39.87 -0.69
C VAL A 7 -8.98 38.91 0.28
N LYS A 8 -8.68 39.36 1.51
CA LYS A 8 -8.06 38.50 2.53
C LYS A 8 -8.99 37.35 2.94
N SER A 9 -10.26 37.66 3.21
CA SER A 9 -11.28 36.66 3.56
C SER A 9 -11.54 35.63 2.45
N ALA A 10 -11.52 36.07 1.18
CA ALA A 10 -11.64 35.17 0.04
C ALA A 10 -10.44 34.21 -0.08
N ASN A 11 -9.21 34.73 0.11
CA ASN A 11 -8.00 33.90 0.10
C ASN A 11 -7.98 32.89 1.26
N ASP A 12 -8.42 33.27 2.45
CA ASP A 12 -8.51 32.36 3.60
C ASP A 12 -9.55 31.25 3.37
N SER A 13 -10.63 31.53 2.64
CA SER A 13 -11.65 30.54 2.28
C SER A 13 -11.17 29.58 1.18
N ILE A 14 -10.39 30.09 0.22
CA ILE A 14 -9.76 29.29 -0.82
C ILE A 14 -8.72 28.35 -0.21
N ALA A 15 -7.86 28.84 0.69
CA ALA A 15 -6.88 28.00 1.39
C ALA A 15 -7.53 26.84 2.14
N LYS A 16 -8.68 27.08 2.80
CA LYS A 16 -9.45 26.03 3.46
C LYS A 16 -10.00 24.98 2.49
N TYR A 17 -10.40 25.39 1.29
CA TYR A 17 -10.85 24.47 0.25
C TYR A 17 -9.67 23.69 -0.36
N GLU A 18 -8.54 24.36 -0.64
CA GLU A 18 -7.30 23.71 -1.11
C GLU A 18 -6.80 22.63 -0.13
N GLU A 19 -6.86 22.94 1.17
CA GLU A 19 -6.51 22.03 2.25
C GLU A 19 -7.50 20.86 2.35
N ALA A 20 -8.80 21.14 2.17
CA ALA A 20 -9.84 20.10 2.22
C ALA A 20 -9.86 19.18 0.99
N THR A 21 -9.36 19.63 -0.18
CA THR A 21 -9.47 18.87 -1.44
C THR A 21 -8.13 18.49 -2.07
N GLN A 22 -6.99 18.86 -1.46
CA GLN A 22 -5.63 18.60 -1.96
C GLN A 22 -5.40 19.06 -3.41
N THR A 23 -6.09 20.11 -3.86
CA THR A 23 -5.92 20.69 -5.21
C THR A 23 -4.97 21.88 -5.16
N LYS A 24 -4.03 21.97 -6.12
CA LYS A 24 -3.11 23.10 -6.25
C LYS A 24 -3.65 24.11 -7.25
N ILE A 25 -3.72 25.38 -6.86
CA ILE A 25 -4.05 26.46 -7.78
C ILE A 25 -2.77 26.96 -8.45
N THR A 26 -2.74 26.99 -9.78
CA THR A 26 -1.69 27.66 -10.56
C THR A 26 -2.22 28.98 -11.13
N GLU A 27 -1.47 30.06 -10.92
CA GLU A 27 -1.80 31.39 -11.46
C GLU A 27 -1.39 31.46 -12.94
N VAL A 28 -2.37 31.59 -13.83
CA VAL A 28 -2.13 31.92 -15.24
C VAL A 28 -2.48 33.39 -15.45
N LYS A 29 -1.52 34.18 -15.94
CA LYS A 29 -1.73 35.60 -16.29
C LYS A 29 -2.22 35.68 -17.74
N GLN A 30 -3.47 36.07 -17.93
CA GLN A 30 -4.02 36.43 -19.24
C GLN A 30 -4.74 37.78 -19.10
N ASP A 31 -4.32 38.77 -19.90
CA ASP A 31 -4.99 40.07 -20.11
C ASP A 31 -5.64 40.72 -18.88
N ASN A 32 -4.81 41.24 -17.97
CA ASN A 32 -5.20 42.03 -16.78
C ASN A 32 -6.14 41.33 -15.78
N VAL A 33 -6.38 40.02 -15.93
CA VAL A 33 -7.12 39.19 -14.97
C VAL A 33 -6.25 37.99 -14.59
N THR A 34 -5.97 37.81 -13.31
CA THR A 34 -5.33 36.59 -12.80
C THR A 34 -6.40 35.51 -12.70
N VAL A 35 -6.42 34.56 -13.63
CA VAL A 35 -7.32 33.40 -13.56
C VAL A 35 -6.59 32.30 -12.78
N LYS A 36 -7.15 31.94 -11.63
CA LYS A 36 -6.70 30.81 -10.80
C LYS A 36 -7.25 29.53 -11.41
N GLU A 37 -6.40 28.75 -12.08
CA GLU A 37 -6.80 27.46 -12.65
C GLU A 37 -6.80 26.41 -11.53
N ILE A 38 -7.93 25.73 -11.35
CA ILE A 38 -8.06 24.60 -10.43
C ILE A 38 -7.46 23.38 -11.13
N VAL A 39 -6.23 23.00 -10.75
CA VAL A 39 -5.65 21.76 -11.26
C VAL A 39 -6.44 20.59 -10.67
N LYS A 40 -7.18 19.90 -11.55
CA LYS A 40 -7.95 18.70 -11.21
C LYS A 40 -7.02 17.69 -10.50
N PRO A 41 -7.47 16.98 -9.45
CA PRO A 41 -6.66 15.92 -8.84
C PRO A 41 -6.18 14.98 -9.95
N MET A 42 -4.87 14.73 -9.98
CA MET A 42 -4.26 13.86 -10.97
C MET A 42 -4.79 12.45 -10.73
N ALA A 43 -5.72 12.01 -11.58
CA ALA A 43 -6.16 10.63 -11.55
C ALA A 43 -4.95 9.77 -11.93
N PHE A 44 -4.44 9.01 -10.98
CA PHE A 44 -3.41 8.00 -11.22
C PHE A 44 -4.07 6.63 -11.09
N LYS A 45 -3.57 5.66 -11.85
CA LYS A 45 -3.99 4.28 -11.70
C LYS A 45 -3.17 3.64 -10.59
N ALA A 46 -3.84 2.97 -9.65
CA ALA A 46 -3.16 2.21 -8.63
C ALA A 46 -2.39 1.03 -9.25
N ASP A 47 -2.94 0.40 -10.30
CA ASP A 47 -2.33 -0.74 -11.01
C ASP A 47 -1.97 -1.91 -10.07
N TRP A 48 -2.83 -2.20 -9.10
CA TRP A 48 -2.61 -3.27 -8.12
C TRP A 48 -2.61 -4.67 -8.74
N GLU A 49 -3.49 -4.93 -9.72
CA GLU A 49 -3.55 -6.22 -10.44
C GLU A 49 -2.22 -6.55 -11.12
N ILE A 50 -1.52 -5.54 -11.67
CA ILE A 50 -0.19 -5.71 -12.29
C ILE A 50 0.84 -6.18 -11.25
N PHE A 51 0.75 -5.65 -10.02
CA PHE A 51 1.61 -6.08 -8.92
C PHE A 51 1.32 -7.52 -8.49
N GLU A 52 0.04 -7.91 -8.36
CA GLU A 52 -0.34 -9.28 -8.01
C GLU A 52 0.14 -10.30 -9.04
N GLU A 53 0.00 -10.00 -10.34
CA GLU A 53 0.50 -10.84 -11.42
C GLU A 53 2.03 -11.01 -11.36
N LYS A 54 2.76 -9.91 -11.15
CA LYS A 54 4.22 -9.91 -11.00
C LYS A 54 4.64 -10.73 -9.78
N LEU A 55 3.99 -10.52 -8.64
CA LEU A 55 4.26 -11.24 -7.39
C LEU A 55 4.02 -12.75 -7.55
N LYS A 56 2.88 -13.14 -8.16
CA LYS A 56 2.59 -14.55 -8.45
C LYS A 56 3.70 -15.17 -9.28
N LYS A 57 4.11 -14.50 -10.37
CA LYS A 57 5.16 -14.99 -11.27
C LYS A 57 6.52 -15.13 -10.58
N GLU A 58 6.90 -14.16 -9.76
CA GLU A 58 8.20 -14.14 -9.06
C GLU A 58 8.28 -15.18 -7.93
N THR A 59 7.14 -15.54 -7.34
CA THR A 59 7.08 -16.44 -6.18
C THR A 59 6.53 -17.83 -6.49
N MET A 60 6.22 -18.11 -7.76
CA MET A 60 5.70 -19.39 -8.19
C MET A 60 6.77 -20.49 -8.04
N ASP A 61 6.44 -21.49 -7.24
CA ASP A 61 7.21 -22.73 -7.10
C ASP A 61 6.43 -23.87 -7.75
N THR A 62 6.95 -24.38 -8.87
CA THR A 62 6.34 -25.47 -9.64
C THR A 62 6.68 -26.86 -9.10
N THR A 63 7.32 -26.94 -7.93
CA THR A 63 7.54 -28.21 -7.25
C THR A 63 6.21 -28.68 -6.65
N PRO A 64 5.72 -29.88 -7.03
CA PRO A 64 4.48 -30.40 -6.47
C PRO A 64 4.57 -30.51 -4.95
N TYR A 65 3.54 -30.03 -4.26
CA TYR A 65 3.50 -29.96 -2.80
C TYR A 65 2.27 -30.66 -2.25
N TYR A 66 2.46 -31.59 -1.32
CA TYR A 66 1.35 -32.20 -0.59
C TYR A 66 1.19 -31.49 0.77
N SER A 67 0.01 -30.94 1.01
CA SER A 67 -0.32 -30.32 2.30
C SER A 67 -1.06 -31.31 3.18
N GLU A 68 -0.46 -31.60 4.34
CA GLU A 68 -1.12 -32.41 5.37
C GLU A 68 -2.35 -31.75 5.97
N VAL A 69 -2.48 -30.42 5.84
CA VAL A 69 -3.59 -29.63 6.41
C VAL A 69 -4.83 -29.74 5.53
N THR A 70 -4.65 -29.58 4.22
CA THR A 70 -5.76 -29.59 3.24
C THR A 70 -5.98 -30.95 2.61
N LYS A 71 -5.06 -31.91 2.82
CA LYS A 71 -5.04 -33.24 2.18
C LYS A 71 -5.00 -33.19 0.66
N HIS A 72 -4.58 -32.06 0.10
CA HIS A 72 -4.43 -31.87 -1.34
C HIS A 72 -2.97 -31.91 -1.79
N ARG A 73 -2.76 -32.41 -3.01
CA ARG A 73 -1.49 -32.31 -3.74
C ARG A 73 -1.60 -31.20 -4.77
N TYR A 74 -0.89 -30.11 -4.53
CA TYR A 74 -0.85 -28.94 -5.40
C TYR A 74 0.19 -29.13 -6.50
N GLN A 75 -0.14 -28.66 -7.70
CA GLN A 75 0.75 -28.70 -8.86
C GLN A 75 1.86 -27.66 -8.73
N TYR A 76 1.51 -26.47 -8.21
CA TYR A 76 2.43 -25.40 -7.91
C TYR A 76 1.89 -24.56 -6.73
N THR A 77 2.78 -23.80 -6.10
CA THR A 77 2.42 -22.82 -5.07
C THR A 77 2.89 -21.44 -5.46
N PHE A 78 2.24 -20.39 -4.96
CA PHE A 78 2.63 -19.00 -5.26
C PHE A 78 2.21 -18.08 -4.12
N THR A 79 2.76 -16.86 -4.11
CA THR A 79 2.33 -15.79 -3.20
C THR A 79 1.34 -14.88 -3.90
N THR A 80 0.28 -14.51 -3.19
CA THR A 80 -0.63 -13.43 -3.56
C THR A 80 -0.64 -12.36 -2.48
N ALA A 81 -1.17 -11.19 -2.82
CA ALA A 81 -1.32 -10.07 -1.90
C ALA A 81 -2.79 -9.63 -1.85
N SER A 82 -3.18 -8.94 -0.80
CA SER A 82 -4.46 -8.24 -0.73
C SER A 82 -4.29 -6.94 0.03
N ILE A 83 -5.15 -5.95 -0.25
CA ILE A 83 -5.19 -4.66 0.46
C ILE A 83 -6.48 -4.60 1.27
N THR A 84 -6.36 -4.15 2.52
CA THR A 84 -7.48 -3.83 3.40
C THR A 84 -7.66 -2.32 3.58
N ASP A 85 -6.59 -1.55 3.49
CA ASP A 85 -6.59 -0.10 3.69
C ASP A 85 -5.51 0.57 2.85
N ILE A 86 -5.77 1.79 2.38
CA ILE A 86 -4.81 2.58 1.60
C ILE A 86 -4.87 4.05 2.00
N GLN A 87 -3.71 4.65 2.15
CA GLN A 87 -3.55 6.07 2.46
C GLN A 87 -2.44 6.69 1.63
N THR A 88 -2.48 8.01 1.49
CA THR A 88 -1.38 8.79 0.96
C THR A 88 -0.43 9.17 2.10
N SER A 89 0.88 9.15 1.87
CA SER A 89 1.85 9.68 2.83
C SER A 89 1.61 11.17 3.10
N ASN A 90 1.99 11.65 4.29
CA ASN A 90 1.80 13.05 4.68
C ASN A 90 2.42 14.05 3.69
N ASN A 91 3.53 13.68 3.05
CA ASN A 91 4.21 14.49 2.04
C ASN A 91 3.59 14.39 0.63
N GLY A 92 2.54 13.57 0.42
CA GLY A 92 1.84 13.42 -0.85
C GLY A 92 2.60 12.65 -1.93
N GLN A 93 3.76 12.08 -1.62
CA GLN A 93 4.64 11.44 -2.62
C GLN A 93 4.38 9.94 -2.80
N TYR A 94 3.71 9.28 -1.84
CA TYR A 94 3.52 7.83 -1.85
C TYR A 94 2.08 7.45 -1.55
N LEU A 95 1.61 6.40 -2.19
CA LEU A 95 0.54 5.57 -1.66
C LEU A 95 1.15 4.50 -0.78
N VAL A 96 0.48 4.23 0.32
CA VAL A 96 0.86 3.18 1.26
C VAL A 96 -0.38 2.38 1.58
N ALA A 97 -0.28 1.07 1.43
CA ALA A 97 -1.39 0.15 1.63
C ALA A 97 -1.04 -0.87 2.72
N ARG A 98 -2.01 -1.14 3.58
CA ARG A 98 -1.98 -2.27 4.51
C ARG A 98 -2.83 -3.40 3.97
N GLY A 99 -2.41 -4.61 4.27
CA GLY A 99 -3.07 -5.77 3.76
C GLY A 99 -2.42 -7.05 4.23
N SER A 100 -2.37 -8.06 3.36
CA SER A 100 -1.75 -9.34 3.68
C SER A 100 -1.00 -9.93 2.50
N LEU A 101 0.02 -10.73 2.80
CA LEU A 101 0.59 -11.70 1.89
C LEU A 101 0.05 -13.08 2.24
N SER A 102 -0.30 -13.86 1.22
CA SER A 102 -0.79 -15.23 1.38
C SER A 102 -0.06 -16.18 0.43
N LYS A 103 0.38 -17.33 0.93
CA LYS A 103 0.88 -18.45 0.13
C LYS A 103 -0.27 -19.38 -0.21
N LEU A 104 -0.54 -19.52 -1.50
CA LEU A 104 -1.60 -20.37 -2.05
C LEU A 104 -0.99 -21.58 -2.76
N GLY A 105 -1.77 -22.66 -2.82
CA GLY A 105 -1.53 -23.81 -3.68
C GLY A 105 -2.58 -23.87 -4.78
N HIS A 106 -2.13 -24.21 -6.00
CA HIS A 106 -3.02 -24.49 -7.12
C HIS A 106 -3.32 -25.98 -7.17
N PHE A 107 -4.59 -26.32 -6.95
CA PHE A 107 -5.10 -27.67 -7.08
C PHE A 107 -5.80 -27.82 -8.43
N ASP A 108 -5.47 -28.91 -9.12
CA ASP A 108 -6.12 -29.33 -10.35
C ASP A 108 -6.00 -30.86 -10.39
N GLY A 109 -7.11 -31.52 -10.06
CA GLY A 109 -7.15 -32.96 -9.90
C GLY A 109 -8.47 -33.48 -9.31
N ASN A 110 -8.50 -34.78 -9.01
CA ASN A 110 -9.65 -35.40 -8.35
C ASN A 110 -9.52 -35.28 -6.83
N THR A 111 -10.61 -34.88 -6.18
CA THR A 111 -10.76 -34.90 -4.73
C THR A 111 -10.92 -36.32 -4.19
N GLU A 112 -10.86 -36.49 -2.87
CA GLU A 112 -11.02 -37.80 -2.23
C GLU A 112 -12.40 -38.45 -2.49
N ASP A 113 -13.44 -37.64 -2.69
CA ASP A 113 -14.79 -38.09 -3.07
C ASP A 113 -14.95 -38.34 -4.60
N GLY A 114 -13.87 -38.17 -5.37
CA GLY A 114 -13.80 -38.51 -6.80
C GLY A 114 -14.27 -37.41 -7.75
N GLY A 115 -14.57 -36.20 -7.24
CA GLY A 115 -14.91 -35.04 -8.04
C GLY A 115 -13.66 -34.37 -8.64
N TYR A 116 -13.70 -34.00 -9.92
CA TYR A 116 -12.64 -33.19 -10.51
C TYR A 116 -12.85 -31.71 -10.17
N MET A 117 -11.83 -31.05 -9.62
CA MET A 117 -11.88 -29.63 -9.24
C MET A 117 -10.59 -28.90 -9.62
N VAL A 118 -10.71 -27.60 -9.90
CA VAL A 118 -9.59 -26.68 -10.14
C VAL A 118 -9.80 -25.41 -9.33
N PHE A 119 -8.87 -25.09 -8.42
CA PHE A 119 -8.97 -23.91 -7.55
C PHE A 119 -7.63 -23.56 -6.91
N ASP A 120 -7.51 -22.32 -6.44
CA ASP A 120 -6.40 -21.84 -5.62
C ASP A 120 -6.88 -21.72 -4.17
N GLU A 121 -6.11 -22.22 -3.21
CA GLU A 121 -6.45 -22.09 -1.77
C GLU A 121 -5.22 -21.87 -0.88
N PRO A 122 -5.40 -21.35 0.36
CA PRO A 122 -4.32 -21.22 1.33
C PRO A 122 -3.76 -22.58 1.76
N LEU A 123 -2.44 -22.69 1.94
CA LEU A 123 -1.77 -23.95 2.32
C LEU A 123 -2.03 -24.42 3.77
N GLY A 124 -2.85 -23.70 4.54
CA GLY A 124 -3.20 -24.00 5.92
C GLY A 124 -2.93 -22.83 6.88
N ILE A 125 -2.98 -23.10 8.19
CA ILE A 125 -2.73 -22.10 9.22
C ILE A 125 -1.30 -21.54 9.08
N GLY A 126 -1.18 -20.21 9.11
CA GLY A 126 0.10 -19.51 8.98
C GLY A 126 0.53 -19.26 7.53
N SER A 127 -0.26 -19.66 6.53
CA SER A 127 0.02 -19.34 5.13
C SER A 127 -0.32 -17.90 4.76
N ALA A 128 -0.88 -17.10 5.67
CA ALA A 128 -1.18 -15.69 5.46
C ALA A 128 -0.70 -14.84 6.64
N GLY A 129 -0.24 -13.63 6.37
CA GLY A 129 0.20 -12.67 7.37
C GLY A 129 0.11 -11.24 6.89
N PRO A 130 0.08 -10.26 7.81
CA PRO A 130 -0.07 -8.87 7.44
C PRO A 130 1.10 -8.40 6.59
N ALA A 131 0.87 -7.42 5.74
CA ALA A 131 1.93 -6.79 4.96
C ALA A 131 1.63 -5.32 4.73
N THR A 132 2.69 -4.55 4.54
CA THR A 132 2.63 -3.15 4.14
C THR A 132 3.25 -3.02 2.76
N PHE A 133 2.59 -2.28 1.88
CA PHE A 133 3.01 -2.03 0.51
C PHE A 133 3.09 -0.53 0.26
N TYR A 134 3.92 -0.11 -0.69
CA TYR A 134 4.00 1.29 -1.10
C TYR A 134 4.18 1.45 -2.61
N LYS A 135 3.76 2.60 -3.12
CA LYS A 135 3.91 3.02 -4.53
C LYS A 135 4.19 4.52 -4.58
N ALA A 136 5.25 4.93 -5.28
CA ALA A 136 5.52 6.35 -5.53
C ALA A 136 4.47 6.94 -6.50
N ILE A 137 4.00 8.15 -6.22
CA ILE A 137 3.04 8.89 -7.05
C ILE A 137 3.82 9.84 -7.99
N PRO A 138 3.42 9.97 -9.28
CA PRO A 138 2.23 9.38 -9.90
C PRO A 138 2.44 8.02 -10.58
N SER A 139 3.68 7.58 -10.78
CA SER A 139 3.98 6.51 -11.74
C SER A 139 4.93 5.41 -11.22
N GLY A 140 5.16 5.33 -9.92
CA GLY A 140 5.97 4.26 -9.33
C GLY A 140 5.33 2.89 -9.47
N GLU A 141 6.10 1.82 -9.25
CA GLU A 141 5.58 0.47 -9.09
C GLU A 141 5.23 0.19 -7.62
N TRP A 142 4.29 -0.72 -7.37
CA TRP A 142 4.08 -1.24 -6.02
C TRP A 142 5.28 -2.07 -5.58
N LYS A 143 5.66 -1.88 -4.32
CA LYS A 143 6.72 -2.61 -3.64
C LYS A 143 6.24 -3.06 -2.28
N ILE A 144 6.80 -4.15 -1.78
CA ILE A 144 6.57 -4.61 -0.41
C ILE A 144 7.47 -3.79 0.51
N LEU A 145 6.85 -3.06 1.44
CA LEU A 145 7.54 -2.25 2.45
C LEU A 145 7.88 -3.08 3.70
N GLN A 146 6.90 -3.88 4.16
CA GLN A 146 7.10 -4.83 5.26
C GLN A 146 6.37 -6.12 4.94
N PRO A 147 7.08 -7.25 4.74
CA PRO A 147 6.45 -8.54 4.56
C PRO A 147 6.14 -9.19 5.93
N TRP A 148 4.96 -9.79 6.04
CA TRP A 148 4.54 -10.58 7.21
C TRP A 148 4.58 -9.78 8.54
N ASN A 149 4.72 -10.50 9.66
CA ASN A 149 4.89 -9.92 10.99
C ASN A 149 6.33 -9.49 11.30
N GLN A 150 7.22 -9.41 10.31
CA GLN A 150 8.62 -9.10 10.57
C GLN A 150 8.79 -7.60 10.77
N VAL A 151 9.15 -7.19 11.98
CA VAL A 151 9.66 -5.84 12.24
C VAL A 151 11.01 -5.73 11.53
N PRO A 152 11.18 -4.79 10.58
CA PRO A 152 12.41 -4.70 9.79
C PRO A 152 13.59 -4.27 10.66
N GLU A 153 14.80 -4.68 10.27
CA GLU A 153 16.04 -4.18 10.86
C GLU A 153 16.31 -2.76 10.36
N CYS A 154 16.58 -1.80 11.27
CA CYS A 154 16.79 -0.39 10.91
C CYS A 154 17.94 -0.19 9.91
N SER A 155 18.96 -1.06 9.98
CA SER A 155 20.14 -1.05 9.11
C SER A 155 19.86 -1.55 7.69
N LYS A 156 18.76 -2.29 7.48
CA LYS A 156 18.33 -2.80 6.16
C LYS A 156 17.36 -1.86 5.44
N LEU A 157 16.81 -0.88 6.13
CA LEU A 157 15.90 0.10 5.55
C LEU A 157 16.68 1.16 4.76
N THR A 158 16.24 1.37 3.53
CA THR A 158 16.68 2.49 2.69
C THR A 158 16.16 3.82 3.24
N ASP A 159 16.78 4.93 2.82
CA ASP A 159 16.32 6.26 3.22
C ASP A 159 14.90 6.56 2.67
N GLU A 160 14.55 5.98 1.52
CA GLU A 160 13.18 6.02 0.97
C GLU A 160 12.19 5.38 1.93
N GLU A 161 12.45 4.14 2.37
CA GLU A 161 11.56 3.40 3.26
C GLU A 161 11.46 4.06 4.64
N LYS A 162 12.56 4.59 5.19
CA LYS A 162 12.54 5.36 6.44
C LYS A 162 11.67 6.61 6.34
N THR A 163 11.80 7.35 5.23
CA THR A 163 10.97 8.54 4.97
C THR A 163 9.49 8.17 4.90
N ILE A 164 9.18 7.06 4.23
CA ILE A 164 7.81 6.55 4.15
C ILE A 164 7.31 6.18 5.54
N PHE A 165 8.06 5.40 6.32
CA PHE A 165 7.65 4.98 7.66
C PHE A 165 7.45 6.12 8.65
N HIS A 166 8.34 7.12 8.64
CA HIS A 166 8.22 8.29 9.49
C HIS A 166 6.93 9.07 9.22
N ASP A 167 6.54 9.17 7.94
CA ASP A 167 5.34 9.89 7.51
C ASP A 167 4.05 9.06 7.61
N LEU A 168 4.12 7.86 8.20
CA LEU A 168 2.99 6.95 8.34
C LEU A 168 2.59 6.77 9.80
N THR A 169 1.36 7.16 10.09
CA THR A 169 0.65 6.70 11.27
C THR A 169 -0.52 5.82 10.85
N TYR A 170 -0.86 4.85 11.69
CA TYR A 170 -1.98 3.98 11.41
C TYR A 170 -2.92 3.84 12.58
N ASN A 171 -4.21 3.78 12.26
CA ASN A 171 -5.22 3.37 13.21
C ASN A 171 -5.35 1.85 13.20
N THR A 172 -5.44 1.26 14.38
CA THR A 172 -5.74 -0.15 14.58
C THR A 172 -6.90 -0.28 15.57
N PRO A 173 -7.53 -1.46 15.69
CA PRO A 173 -8.50 -1.69 16.75
C PRO A 173 -7.95 -1.45 18.17
N TYR A 174 -6.62 -1.46 18.33
CA TYR A 174 -5.92 -1.36 19.61
C TYR A 174 -5.34 0.03 19.92
N GLY A 175 -5.37 0.96 18.96
CA GLY A 175 -4.77 2.27 19.14
C GLY A 175 -4.83 3.14 17.88
N LYS A 176 -4.81 4.45 18.08
CA LYS A 176 -4.71 5.45 17.01
C LYS A 176 -3.28 5.93 16.87
N ASP A 177 -2.96 6.39 15.66
CA ASP A 177 -1.67 6.99 15.32
C ASP A 177 -0.46 6.13 15.70
N ILE A 178 -0.55 4.83 15.45
CA ILE A 178 0.54 3.89 15.74
C ILE A 178 1.67 4.15 14.74
N HIS A 179 2.80 4.58 15.28
CA HIS A 179 4.06 4.74 14.56
C HIS A 179 4.68 3.39 14.21
N PHE A 180 5.45 3.41 13.14
CA PHE A 180 6.18 2.24 12.71
C PHE A 180 7.49 2.08 13.48
N ASN A 181 7.87 0.83 13.75
CA ASN A 181 9.08 0.50 14.48
C ASN A 181 10.07 -0.29 13.61
N CYS A 182 11.37 -0.13 13.86
CA CYS A 182 12.40 -1.05 13.40
C CYS A 182 13.20 -1.60 14.60
N ILE A 183 13.92 -2.71 14.37
CA ILE A 183 14.84 -3.30 15.35
C ILE A 183 16.27 -2.82 15.03
N THR A 184 16.96 -2.27 16.03
CA THR A 184 18.37 -1.89 15.91
C THR A 184 19.28 -3.12 16.00
N ASP A 185 20.55 -2.97 15.64
CA ASP A 185 21.55 -4.05 15.77
C ASP A 185 21.76 -4.53 17.22
N LYS A 186 21.25 -3.77 18.21
CA LYS A 186 21.26 -4.13 19.64
C LYS A 186 19.98 -4.86 20.09
N ASN A 187 19.11 -5.24 19.15
CA ASN A 187 17.81 -5.86 19.40
C ASN A 187 16.86 -4.95 20.20
N GLU A 188 16.97 -3.63 20.00
CA GLU A 188 16.09 -2.63 20.59
C GLU A 188 15.04 -2.20 19.56
N SER A 189 13.77 -2.11 19.97
CA SER A 189 12.72 -1.56 19.13
C SER A 189 12.70 -0.04 19.24
N VAL A 190 12.80 0.64 18.09
CA VAL A 190 12.76 2.10 18.01
C VAL A 190 11.71 2.53 16.99
N ASN A 191 11.00 3.62 17.30
CA ASN A 191 10.14 4.27 16.31
C ASN A 191 11.02 4.88 15.22
N ILE A 192 10.54 4.77 13.98
CA ILE A 192 11.15 5.40 12.80
C ILE A 192 10.61 6.83 12.65
#